data_AF-A0A427YKF6-F1
#
_entry.id   AF-A0A427YKF6-F1
#
_cell.length_a   1.000
_cell.length_b   1.000
_cell.length_c   1.000
_cell.angle_alpha   90.00
_cell.angle_beta   90.00
_cell.angle_gamma   90.00
#
_symmetry.space_group_name_H-M   'P 1'
#
loop_
_entity.id
_entity.type
_entity.pdbx_description
1 polymer ?
#
loop_
_entity_poly.entity_id
_entity_poly.type
_entity_poly.pdbx_seq_one_letter_code
_entity_poly.pdbx_strand_id
1 'polypeptide(L)'
;MNWGDAFFYIQEACPGMEPGSVLEMLKGLERVRFNEANQVFEYIPELTITSTTQLASHIRLRSTPTVGLPVRPLREAVQPPQLANPWLEELETGGSVLIMRTLGPFRETALPLWEGRMRMGWASMMFVFSWADVPIAETDDIGKLLADEELSASSAVPPAPKITPSGPVKKKKKSTRALKITNTHMKALGIDFSKDYEQSS
;
A
#
# COMPACT_ATOMS: atom_id res chain seq x y z
N MET A 1 -2.90 -40.38 -19.12
CA MET A 1 -3.50 -39.53 -20.16
C MET A 1 -2.44 -39.27 -21.21
N ASN A 2 -2.65 -39.78 -22.42
CA ASN A 2 -1.74 -39.62 -23.55
C ASN A 2 -1.98 -38.22 -24.13
N TRP A 3 -0.96 -37.35 -24.12
CA TRP A 3 -1.05 -35.96 -24.60
C TRP A 3 -0.80 -35.86 -26.11
N GLY A 4 -1.35 -36.81 -26.87
CA GLY A 4 -1.22 -36.87 -28.32
C GLY A 4 -2.48 -36.35 -28.98
N ASP A 5 -2.33 -35.25 -29.71
CA ASP A 5 -3.27 -34.69 -30.69
C ASP A 5 -4.42 -33.83 -30.12
N ALA A 6 -4.16 -32.52 -30.06
CA ALA A 6 -5.21 -31.51 -30.01
C ALA A 6 -5.70 -31.24 -31.44
N PHE A 7 -6.88 -31.76 -31.78
CA PHE A 7 -7.55 -31.45 -33.05
C PHE A 7 -8.37 -30.18 -32.91
N PHE A 8 -8.13 -29.19 -33.78
CA PHE A 8 -9.00 -28.03 -33.91
C PHE A 8 -10.22 -28.42 -34.73
N TYR A 9 -11.39 -28.53 -34.09
CA TYR A 9 -12.66 -28.68 -34.79
C TYR A 9 -13.14 -27.29 -35.22
N ILE A 10 -13.30 -27.10 -36.52
CA ILE A 10 -13.97 -25.91 -37.05
C ILE A 10 -15.46 -26.05 -36.68
N GLN A 11 -15.90 -25.30 -35.68
CA GLN A 11 -17.33 -25.19 -35.42
C GLN A 11 -18.00 -24.53 -36.63
N GLU A 12 -19.04 -25.16 -37.15
CA GLU A 12 -19.87 -24.67 -38.28
C GLU A 12 -20.51 -23.29 -38.03
N ALA A 13 -20.33 -22.71 -36.84
CA ALA A 13 -20.81 -21.38 -36.44
C ALA A 13 -20.11 -20.22 -37.17
N CYS A 14 -18.98 -20.45 -37.86
CA CYS A 14 -18.32 -19.45 -38.70
C CYS A 14 -18.21 -19.94 -40.17
N PRO A 15 -19.32 -19.96 -40.93
CA PRO A 15 -19.31 -20.39 -42.32
C PRO A 15 -18.64 -19.31 -43.18
N GLY A 16 -17.34 -19.45 -43.46
CA GLY A 16 -16.65 -18.57 -44.40
C GLY A 16 -15.17 -18.29 -44.14
N MET A 17 -14.59 -18.81 -43.04
CA MET A 17 -13.16 -18.64 -42.79
C MET A 17 -12.39 -19.86 -43.27
N GLU A 18 -11.58 -19.68 -44.32
CA GLU A 18 -10.69 -20.71 -44.84
C GLU A 18 -9.69 -21.14 -43.74
N PRO A 19 -9.42 -22.46 -43.57
CA PRO A 19 -8.55 -22.97 -42.51
C PRO A 19 -7.12 -22.40 -42.59
N GLY A 20 -6.64 -22.09 -43.80
CA GLY A 20 -5.35 -21.43 -44.00
C GLY A 20 -5.30 -20.02 -43.39
N SER A 21 -6.40 -19.27 -43.47
CA SER A 21 -6.50 -17.93 -42.90
C SER A 21 -6.46 -17.97 -41.37
N VAL A 22 -7.12 -18.95 -40.76
CA VAL A 22 -7.09 -19.14 -39.29
C VAL A 22 -5.67 -19.47 -38.81
N LEU A 23 -4.93 -20.29 -39.57
CA LEU A 23 -3.55 -20.64 -39.23
C LEU A 23 -2.61 -19.43 -39.32
N GLU A 24 -2.78 -18.58 -40.33
CA GLU A 24 -2.04 -17.32 -40.43
C GLU A 24 -2.37 -16.37 -39.28
N MET A 25 -3.65 -16.27 -38.91
CA MET A 25 -4.07 -15.49 -37.74
C MET A 25 -3.46 -16.02 -36.44
N LEU A 26 -3.45 -17.34 -36.23
CA LEU A 26 -2.84 -17.99 -35.07
C LEU A 26 -1.32 -17.73 -35.01
N LYS A 27 -0.63 -17.76 -36.15
CA LYS A 27 0.80 -17.41 -36.24
C LYS A 27 1.06 -15.93 -35.95
N GLY A 28 0.07 -15.06 -36.18
CA GLY A 28 0.14 -13.64 -35.87
C GLY A 28 -0.13 -13.28 -34.40
N LEU A 29 -0.58 -14.22 -33.56
CA LEU A 29 -0.83 -13.96 -32.15
C LEU A 29 0.48 -13.93 -31.35
N GLU A 30 0.74 -12.83 -30.65
CA GLU A 30 1.95 -12.64 -29.83
C GLU A 30 2.14 -13.71 -28.73
N ARG A 31 1.03 -14.32 -28.28
CA ARG A 31 1.00 -15.31 -27.19
C ARG A 31 1.11 -16.75 -27.70
N VAL A 32 1.30 -16.97 -28.99
CA VAL A 32 1.35 -18.31 -29.57
C VAL A 32 2.64 -18.45 -30.37
N ARG A 33 3.47 -19.41 -29.96
CA ARG A 33 4.65 -19.82 -30.72
C ARG A 33 4.29 -20.98 -31.62
N PHE A 34 4.56 -20.84 -32.92
CA PHE A 34 4.45 -21.96 -33.84
C PHE A 34 5.79 -22.69 -33.95
N ASN A 35 5.80 -24.00 -33.71
CA ASN A 35 6.97 -24.85 -33.91
C ASN A 35 6.83 -25.62 -35.23
N GLU A 36 7.60 -25.22 -36.24
CA GLU A 36 7.51 -25.79 -37.60
C GLU A 36 7.89 -27.27 -37.68
N ALA A 37 8.78 -27.75 -36.80
CA ALA A 37 9.24 -29.13 -36.79
C ALA A 37 8.16 -30.11 -36.34
N ASN A 38 7.37 -29.71 -35.34
CA ASN A 38 6.32 -30.55 -34.75
C ASN A 38 4.92 -30.19 -35.28
N GLN A 39 4.77 -29.07 -36.01
CA GLN A 39 3.49 -28.50 -36.43
C GLN A 39 2.54 -28.26 -35.24
N VAL A 40 3.10 -27.88 -34.08
CA VAL A 40 2.35 -27.62 -32.85
C VAL A 40 2.42 -26.13 -32.50
N PHE A 41 1.29 -25.60 -32.03
CA PHE A 41 1.21 -24.29 -31.42
C PHE A 41 1.43 -24.40 -29.91
N GLU A 42 2.42 -23.69 -29.40
CA GLU A 42 2.72 -23.58 -27.98
C GLU A 42 2.23 -22.22 -27.46
N TYR A 43 1.49 -22.22 -26.35
CA TYR A 43 1.11 -20.98 -25.68
C TYR A 43 2.29 -20.43 -24.90
N ILE A 44 2.63 -19.16 -25.13
CA ILE A 44 3.62 -18.42 -24.36
C ILE A 44 2.88 -17.75 -23.19
N PRO A 45 3.11 -18.19 -21.94
CA PRO A 45 2.54 -17.50 -20.79
C PRO A 45 3.19 -16.12 -20.66
N GLU A 46 2.38 -15.12 -20.35
CA GLU A 46 2.81 -13.73 -20.11
C GLU A 46 3.76 -13.62 -18.91
N LEU A 47 3.66 -14.56 -17.97
CA LEU A 47 4.48 -14.61 -16.79
C LEU A 47 4.89 -16.06 -16.51
N THR A 48 6.18 -16.30 -16.40
CA THR A 48 6.76 -17.60 -16.03
C THR A 48 7.52 -17.45 -14.72
N ILE A 49 7.03 -18.14 -13.68
CA ILE A 49 7.64 -18.13 -12.35
C ILE A 49 8.16 -19.54 -12.04
N THR A 50 9.48 -19.67 -11.87
CA THR A 50 10.17 -20.96 -11.65
C THR A 50 10.73 -21.12 -10.25
N SER A 51 10.65 -20.08 -9.39
CA SER A 51 11.16 -20.12 -8.02
C SER A 51 10.24 -19.37 -7.04
N THR A 52 10.24 -19.81 -5.78
CA THR A 52 9.60 -19.14 -4.64
C THR A 52 10.06 -17.70 -4.47
N THR A 53 11.36 -17.44 -4.66
CA THR A 53 11.94 -16.09 -4.57
C THR A 53 11.43 -15.15 -5.67
N GLN A 54 11.25 -15.69 -6.88
CA GLN A 54 10.70 -14.96 -8.01
C GLN A 54 9.22 -14.67 -7.80
N LEU A 55 8.45 -15.60 -7.21
CA LEU A 55 7.06 -15.39 -6.81
C LEU A 55 6.95 -14.25 -5.78
N ALA A 56 7.76 -14.30 -4.72
CA ALA A 56 7.77 -13.28 -3.67
C ALA A 56 8.14 -11.89 -4.23
N SER A 57 9.16 -11.84 -5.10
CA SER A 57 9.59 -10.60 -5.75
C SER A 57 8.50 -10.05 -6.67
N HIS A 58 7.86 -10.91 -7.46
CA HIS A 58 6.76 -10.52 -8.34
C HIS A 58 5.59 -9.93 -7.54
N ILE A 59 5.22 -10.56 -6.42
CA ILE A 59 4.19 -10.03 -5.52
C ILE A 59 4.63 -8.66 -5.01
N ARG A 60 5.82 -8.49 -4.45
CA ARG A 60 6.32 -7.20 -3.94
C ARG A 60 6.35 -6.08 -4.98
N LEU A 61 6.67 -6.40 -6.23
CA LEU A 61 6.79 -5.42 -7.32
C LEU A 61 5.42 -4.99 -7.86
N ARG A 62 4.45 -5.92 -7.92
CA ARG A 62 3.15 -5.71 -8.59
C ARG A 62 1.99 -5.48 -7.62
N SER A 63 2.23 -5.58 -6.32
CA SER A 63 1.24 -5.30 -5.28
C SER A 63 1.70 -4.18 -4.35
N THR A 64 0.72 -3.57 -3.68
CA THR A 64 0.96 -2.66 -2.57
C THR A 64 0.40 -3.28 -1.28
N PRO A 65 0.76 -2.76 -0.10
CA PRO A 65 0.26 -3.26 1.17
C PRO A 65 -1.27 -3.22 1.32
N THR A 66 -1.95 -2.36 0.55
CA THR A 66 -3.41 -2.21 0.55
C THR A 66 -4.09 -2.84 -0.67
N VAL A 67 -3.40 -2.91 -1.81
CA VAL A 67 -3.92 -3.50 -3.06
C VAL A 67 -3.07 -4.70 -3.45
N GLY A 68 -3.64 -5.89 -3.26
CA GLY A 68 -2.94 -7.14 -3.54
C GLY A 68 -3.22 -7.70 -4.92
N LEU A 69 -2.52 -8.78 -5.25
CA LEU A 69 -2.68 -9.50 -6.51
C LEU A 69 -3.64 -10.66 -6.34
N PRO A 70 -4.54 -10.89 -7.32
CA PRO A 70 -5.35 -12.09 -7.31
C PRO A 70 -4.46 -13.34 -7.42
N VAL A 71 -4.72 -14.34 -6.60
CA VAL A 71 -3.90 -15.57 -6.54
C VAL A 71 -4.08 -16.44 -7.78
N ARG A 72 -5.24 -16.36 -8.47
CA ARG A 72 -5.53 -17.16 -9.67
C ARG A 72 -4.49 -17.00 -10.79
N PRO A 73 -4.21 -15.78 -11.31
CA PRO A 73 -3.17 -15.62 -12.33
C PRO A 73 -1.77 -15.94 -11.81
N LEU A 74 -1.51 -15.78 -10.51
CA LEU A 74 -0.23 -16.22 -9.91
C LEU A 74 -0.08 -17.75 -9.98
N ARG A 75 -1.16 -18.51 -9.72
CA ARG A 75 -1.16 -19.97 -9.86
C ARG A 75 -0.95 -20.42 -11.29
N GLU A 76 -1.52 -19.71 -12.26
CA GLU A 76 -1.37 -19.99 -13.69
C GLU A 76 0.04 -19.65 -14.21
N ALA A 77 0.71 -18.68 -13.59
CA ALA A 77 2.07 -18.25 -13.97
C ALA A 77 3.20 -19.14 -13.41
N VAL A 78 2.93 -19.90 -12.34
CA VAL A 78 3.93 -20.77 -11.71
C VAL A 78 4.11 -22.06 -12.50
N GLN A 79 5.37 -22.41 -12.79
CA GLN A 79 5.74 -23.64 -13.46
C GLN A 79 6.67 -24.47 -12.56
N PRO A 80 6.33 -25.74 -12.27
CA PRO A 80 5.09 -26.47 -12.58
C PRO A 80 3.87 -26.00 -11.76
N PRO A 81 2.63 -26.06 -12.31
CA PRO A 81 1.41 -25.56 -11.65
C PRO A 81 1.12 -26.19 -10.29
N GLN A 82 1.56 -27.44 -10.06
CA GLN A 82 1.36 -28.14 -8.80
C GLN A 82 2.10 -27.49 -7.62
N LEU A 83 3.18 -26.75 -7.90
CA LEU A 83 3.99 -26.09 -6.88
C LEU A 83 3.46 -24.71 -6.46
N ALA A 84 2.45 -24.18 -7.16
CA ALA A 84 1.91 -22.85 -6.85
C ALA A 84 1.36 -22.75 -5.42
N ASN A 85 0.55 -23.72 -5.00
CA ASN A 85 -0.04 -23.75 -3.66
C ASN A 85 0.99 -23.93 -2.54
N PRO A 86 1.90 -24.93 -2.58
CA PRO A 86 2.88 -25.11 -1.52
C PRO A 86 3.84 -23.92 -1.42
N TRP A 87 4.21 -23.28 -2.54
CA TRP A 87 5.04 -22.07 -2.50
C TRP A 87 4.32 -20.88 -1.86
N LEU A 88 3.02 -20.70 -2.15
CA LEU A 88 2.22 -19.67 -1.51
C LEU A 88 2.09 -19.89 0.00
N GLU A 89 1.88 -21.14 0.43
CA GLU A 89 1.81 -21.53 1.84
C GLU A 89 3.16 -21.36 2.56
N GLU A 90 4.26 -21.70 1.90
CA GLU A 90 5.62 -21.46 2.39
C GLU A 90 5.88 -19.96 2.58
N LEU A 91 5.48 -19.12 1.62
CA LEU A 91 5.62 -17.67 1.70
C LEU A 91 4.71 -17.05 2.77
N GLU A 92 3.52 -17.62 2.99
CA GLU A 92 2.60 -17.23 4.06
C GLU A 92 3.16 -17.58 5.44
N THR A 93 3.66 -18.81 5.61
CA THR A 93 4.30 -19.29 6.86
C THR A 93 5.60 -18.54 7.16
N GLY A 94 6.40 -18.30 6.12
CA GLY A 94 7.61 -17.48 6.18
C GLY A 94 7.34 -16.00 6.45
N GLY A 95 6.07 -15.57 6.38
CA GLY A 95 5.67 -14.18 6.59
C GLY A 95 6.17 -13.22 5.51
N SER A 96 6.52 -13.72 4.32
CA SER A 96 6.91 -12.86 3.19
C SER A 96 5.71 -12.32 2.43
N VAL A 97 4.60 -13.05 2.45
CA VAL A 97 3.35 -12.74 1.76
C VAL A 97 2.19 -12.99 2.73
N LEU A 98 1.16 -12.16 2.67
CA LEU A 98 -0.11 -12.38 3.36
C LEU A 98 -1.18 -12.77 2.33
N ILE A 99 -1.86 -13.90 2.55
CA ILE A 99 -2.95 -14.33 1.69
C ILE A 99 -4.28 -14.00 2.38
N MET A 100 -4.98 -12.99 1.86
CA MET A 100 -6.33 -12.68 2.30
C MET A 100 -7.32 -13.62 1.61
N ARG A 101 -7.96 -14.48 2.40
CA ARG A 101 -9.01 -15.39 1.96
C ARG A 101 -10.36 -14.75 2.25
N THR A 102 -11.05 -14.28 1.21
CA THR A 102 -12.42 -13.74 1.35
C THR A 102 -13.44 -14.87 1.29
N LEU A 103 -14.59 -14.73 1.96
CA LEU A 103 -15.73 -15.64 1.82
C LEU A 103 -16.24 -15.62 0.37
N GLY A 104 -15.80 -16.58 -0.42
CA GLY A 104 -16.22 -16.75 -1.82
C GLY A 104 -15.18 -17.55 -2.62
N PRO A 105 -15.61 -18.36 -3.60
CA PRO A 105 -14.70 -19.16 -4.41
C PRO A 105 -13.76 -18.22 -5.19
N PHE A 106 -12.46 -18.47 -5.10
CA PHE A 106 -11.40 -17.80 -5.87
C PHE A 106 -11.16 -16.31 -5.58
N ARG A 107 -11.68 -15.77 -4.47
CA ARG A 107 -11.34 -14.40 -4.01
C ARG A 107 -10.21 -14.44 -2.98
N GLU A 108 -9.08 -14.98 -3.43
CA GLU A 108 -7.82 -14.96 -2.69
C GLU A 108 -6.93 -13.84 -3.24
N THR A 109 -6.43 -13.00 -2.34
CA THR A 109 -5.57 -11.87 -2.69
C THR A 109 -4.25 -11.98 -1.94
N ALA A 110 -3.14 -12.04 -2.69
CA ALA A 110 -1.80 -12.04 -2.15
C ALA A 110 -1.30 -10.60 -1.97
N LEU A 111 -0.90 -10.26 -0.76
CA LEU A 111 -0.33 -8.98 -0.36
C LEU A 111 1.13 -9.16 0.08
N PRO A 112 1.99 -8.17 -0.14
CA PRO A 112 3.32 -8.19 0.44
C PRO A 112 3.19 -7.89 1.95
N LEU A 113 3.98 -8.56 2.79
CA LEU A 113 4.01 -8.18 4.20
C LEU A 113 4.70 -6.80 4.33
N TRP A 114 4.00 -5.82 4.92
CA TRP A 114 4.57 -4.51 5.24
C TRP A 114 5.70 -4.65 6.27
N GLU A 115 6.84 -4.00 6.04
CA GLU A 115 8.07 -4.13 6.84
C GLU A 115 7.91 -3.73 8.33
N GLY A 116 6.87 -2.96 8.66
CA GLY A 116 6.46 -2.63 10.04
C GLY A 116 5.34 -3.50 10.63
N ARG A 117 4.83 -4.51 9.92
CA ARG A 117 3.87 -5.45 10.47
C ARG A 117 4.69 -6.51 11.20
N MET A 118 4.84 -6.34 12.52
CA MET A 118 5.41 -7.40 13.36
C MET A 118 4.73 -8.73 12.98
N ARG A 119 5.53 -9.81 12.92
CA ARG A 119 5.00 -11.17 12.94
C ARG A 119 4.30 -11.31 14.28
N MET A 120 3.02 -10.93 14.33
CA MET A 120 2.15 -11.22 15.45
C MET A 120 2.04 -12.74 15.42
N GLY A 121 2.98 -13.40 16.09
CA GLY A 121 2.89 -14.81 16.37
C GLY A 121 1.52 -15.03 16.98
N TRP A 122 0.85 -16.08 16.51
CA TRP A 122 -0.45 -16.57 16.95
C TRP A 122 -0.73 -16.12 18.37
N ALA A 123 -1.46 -15.00 18.50
CA ALA A 123 -2.02 -14.66 19.79
C ALA A 123 -2.87 -15.86 20.19
N SER A 124 -2.69 -16.36 21.40
CA SER A 124 -3.45 -17.53 21.83
C SER A 124 -4.93 -17.26 21.58
N MET A 125 -5.67 -18.27 21.12
CA MET A 125 -7.10 -18.11 20.85
C MET A 125 -7.81 -17.49 22.07
N MET A 126 -7.38 -17.87 23.29
CA MET A 126 -7.80 -17.28 24.56
C MET A 126 -7.51 -15.78 24.66
N PHE A 127 -6.31 -15.31 24.28
CA PHE A 127 -5.98 -13.89 24.25
C PHE A 127 -6.89 -13.11 23.30
N VAL A 128 -7.09 -13.64 22.08
CA VAL A 128 -7.94 -13.00 21.07
C VAL A 128 -9.38 -12.88 21.59
N PHE A 129 -9.90 -13.95 22.20
CA PHE A 129 -11.23 -13.91 22.82
C PHE A 129 -11.30 -12.93 23.98
N SER A 130 -10.34 -12.96 24.92
CA SER A 130 -10.33 -12.03 26.06
C SER A 130 -10.18 -10.57 25.62
N TRP A 131 -9.49 -10.31 24.51
CA TRP A 131 -9.33 -8.97 23.97
C TRP A 131 -10.59 -8.49 23.26
N ALA A 132 -11.24 -9.36 22.48
CA ALA A 132 -12.48 -9.04 21.78
C ALA A 132 -13.68 -8.87 22.72
N ASP A 133 -13.65 -9.52 23.88
CA ASP A 133 -14.71 -9.47 24.88
C ASP A 133 -14.62 -8.24 25.81
N VAL A 134 -13.59 -7.39 25.68
CA VAL A 134 -13.50 -6.14 26.46
C VAL A 134 -14.59 -5.17 25.98
N PRO A 135 -15.62 -4.88 26.78
CA PRO A 135 -16.67 -3.96 26.38
C PRO A 135 -16.14 -2.53 26.51
N ILE A 136 -15.98 -1.85 25.37
CA ILE A 136 -15.73 -0.41 25.34
C ILE A 136 -16.94 0.20 24.63
N ALA A 137 -17.83 0.85 25.39
CA ALA A 137 -18.93 1.58 24.78
C ALA A 137 -18.40 2.88 24.15
N GLU A 138 -19.03 3.35 23.07
CA GLU A 138 -18.66 4.64 22.45
C GLU A 138 -18.84 5.83 23.41
N THR A 139 -19.64 5.66 24.46
CA THR A 139 -19.88 6.65 25.52
C THR A 139 -18.87 6.59 26.66
N ASP A 140 -18.00 5.57 26.71
CA ASP A 140 -17.05 5.40 27.80
C ASP A 140 -15.92 6.42 27.66
N ASP A 141 -15.73 7.22 28.70
CA ASP A 141 -14.62 8.16 28.79
C ASP A 141 -13.36 7.39 29.20
N ILE A 142 -12.69 6.79 28.20
CA ILE A 142 -11.46 6.00 28.37
C ILE A 142 -10.41 6.76 29.19
N GLY A 143 -10.38 8.09 29.09
CA GLY A 143 -9.47 8.94 29.87
C GLY A 143 -9.75 8.92 31.37
N LYS A 144 -11.02 8.89 31.79
CA LYS A 144 -11.41 8.74 33.21
C LYS A 144 -11.15 7.34 33.72
N LEU A 145 -11.51 6.31 32.95
CA LEU A 145 -11.28 4.91 33.32
C LEU A 145 -9.79 4.61 33.51
N LEU A 146 -8.93 5.17 32.65
CA LEU A 146 -7.49 5.07 32.83
C LEU A 146 -7.01 5.83 34.08
N ALA A 147 -7.51 7.04 34.32
CA ALA A 147 -7.12 7.85 35.48
C ALA A 147 -7.56 7.24 36.83
N ASP A 148 -8.71 6.57 36.87
CA ASP A 148 -9.22 5.85 38.04
C ASP A 148 -8.32 4.66 38.41
N GLU A 149 -7.66 4.05 37.42
CA GLU A 149 -6.65 2.98 37.58
C GLU A 149 -5.21 3.52 37.68
N GLU A 150 -5.04 4.83 37.93
CA GLU A 150 -3.73 5.53 37.98
C GLU A 150 -2.89 5.41 36.70
N LEU A 151 -3.51 5.00 35.59
CA LEU A 151 -2.91 4.89 34.27
C LEU A 151 -3.12 6.19 33.50
N SER A 152 -2.04 6.74 32.94
CA SER A 152 -2.15 7.87 32.02
C SER A 152 -2.12 7.36 30.59
N ALA A 153 -2.98 7.92 29.73
CA ALA A 153 -2.93 7.71 28.28
C ALA A 153 -1.65 8.34 27.70
N SER A 154 -0.50 7.73 27.98
CA SER A 154 0.81 8.23 27.59
C SER A 154 1.12 7.84 26.14
N SER A 155 0.36 8.44 25.21
CA SER A 155 0.85 8.91 23.91
C SER A 155 0.70 10.43 23.79
N ALA A 156 0.39 11.14 24.88
CA ALA A 156 0.51 12.58 24.91
C ALA A 156 1.98 12.93 25.17
N VAL A 157 2.62 13.57 24.20
CA VAL A 157 3.79 14.43 24.41
C VAL A 157 3.61 15.13 25.77
N PRO A 158 4.59 15.05 26.69
CA PRO A 158 4.40 15.53 28.06
C PRO A 158 3.86 16.96 28.01
N PRO A 159 2.75 17.27 28.69
CA PRO A 159 2.26 18.63 28.77
C PRO A 159 3.39 19.48 29.35
N ALA A 160 3.70 20.59 28.67
CA ALA A 160 4.75 21.51 29.07
C ALA A 160 4.61 21.79 30.58
N PRO A 161 5.71 21.69 31.36
CA PRO A 161 5.63 21.76 32.81
C PRO A 161 4.94 23.07 33.21
N LYS A 162 3.82 22.95 33.94
CA LYS A 162 3.18 24.09 34.59
C LYS A 162 4.19 24.69 35.55
N ILE A 163 4.74 25.83 35.17
CA ILE A 163 5.64 26.63 35.99
C ILE A 163 4.86 26.99 37.26
N THR A 164 5.21 26.36 38.37
CA THR A 164 4.87 26.86 39.71
C THR A 164 5.65 28.16 39.91
N PRO A 165 5.00 29.32 40.12
CA PRO A 165 5.72 30.54 40.42
C PRO A 165 6.20 30.48 41.87
N SER A 166 7.43 30.01 42.08
CA SER A 166 8.17 30.31 43.30
C SER A 166 8.99 31.58 43.10
N GLY A 167 8.84 32.54 44.00
CA GLY A 167 9.74 33.68 44.17
C GLY A 167 9.28 35.02 43.57
N PRO A 168 9.68 36.15 44.21
CA PRO A 168 9.15 37.47 43.92
C PRO A 168 9.59 37.99 42.56
N VAL A 169 8.61 38.57 41.84
CA VAL A 169 8.72 39.10 40.48
C VAL A 169 9.73 40.24 40.39
N LYS A 170 10.89 39.98 39.79
CA LYS A 170 11.74 41.05 39.25
C LYS A 170 11.06 41.63 38.00
N LYS A 171 10.57 42.87 38.10
CA LYS A 171 9.97 43.63 37.00
C LYS A 171 10.93 43.65 35.79
N LYS A 172 10.57 42.97 34.70
CA LYS A 172 11.28 43.09 33.41
C LYS A 172 11.11 44.52 32.88
N LYS A 173 12.23 45.21 32.64
CA LYS A 173 12.27 46.45 31.85
C LYS A 173 11.64 46.17 30.48
N LYS A 174 10.60 46.92 30.10
CA LYS A 174 10.05 46.92 28.75
C LYS A 174 11.15 47.40 27.80
N SER A 175 11.70 46.48 27.02
CA SER A 175 12.55 46.82 25.88
C SER A 175 11.67 47.44 24.80
N THR A 176 11.83 48.74 24.56
CA THR A 176 11.21 49.44 23.43
C THR A 176 11.77 48.88 22.14
N ARG A 177 10.98 48.01 21.49
CA ARG A 177 11.27 47.52 20.14
C ARG A 177 11.25 48.73 19.20
N ALA A 178 12.34 48.98 18.49
CA ALA A 178 12.38 49.99 17.44
C ALA A 178 11.29 49.67 16.41
N LEU A 179 10.28 50.54 16.30
CA LEU A 179 9.21 50.41 15.33
C LEU A 179 9.79 50.74 13.95
N LYS A 180 9.57 49.87 12.97
CA LYS A 180 9.89 50.16 11.56
C LYS A 180 8.98 51.30 11.11
N ILE A 181 9.57 52.47 10.89
CA ILE A 181 8.88 53.63 10.32
C ILE A 181 8.72 53.38 8.82
N THR A 182 7.48 53.37 8.33
CA THR A 182 7.14 53.25 6.90
C THR A 182 6.80 54.62 6.32
N ASN A 183 6.84 54.77 4.98
CA ASN A 183 6.54 56.04 4.29
C ASN A 183 5.19 56.68 4.69
N THR A 184 4.20 55.86 5.08
CA THR A 184 2.93 56.33 5.63
C THR A 184 3.06 57.09 6.95
N HIS A 185 4.00 56.70 7.82
CA HIS A 185 4.29 57.40 9.07
C HIS A 185 5.01 58.73 8.83
N MET A 186 5.84 58.82 7.79
CA MET A 186 6.54 60.06 7.43
C MET A 186 5.61 61.11 6.81
N LYS A 187 4.60 60.68 6.03
CA LYS A 187 3.58 61.58 5.49
C LYS A 187 2.73 62.25 6.58
N ALA A 188 2.45 61.54 7.67
CA ALA A 188 1.74 62.10 8.83
C ALA A 188 2.54 63.21 9.55
N LEU A 189 3.87 63.20 9.41
CA LEU A 189 4.77 64.23 9.93
C LEU A 189 5.02 65.37 8.91
N GLY A 190 4.26 65.41 7.81
CA GLY A 190 4.35 66.47 6.80
C GLY A 190 5.51 66.33 5.81
N ILE A 191 6.25 65.22 5.86
CA ILE A 191 7.37 64.95 4.96
C ILE A 191 6.87 64.01 3.86
N ASP A 192 6.67 64.57 2.66
CA ASP A 192 6.22 63.85 1.48
C ASP A 192 7.40 63.64 0.52
N PHE A 193 7.87 62.39 0.42
CA PHE A 193 8.96 62.00 -0.47
C PHE A 193 8.53 61.81 -1.93
N SER A 194 7.27 62.11 -2.28
CA SER A 194 6.82 62.12 -3.69
C SER A 194 7.18 63.39 -4.45
N LYS A 195 7.72 64.40 -3.76
CA LYS A 195 8.26 65.62 -4.37
C LYS A 195 9.75 65.69 -4.09
N ASP A 196 10.54 65.80 -5.15
CA ASP A 196 11.97 66.08 -5.03
C ASP A 196 12.13 67.51 -4.47
N TYR A 197 12.67 67.62 -3.26
CA TYR A 197 13.01 68.91 -2.69
C TYR A 197 14.29 69.41 -3.37
N GLU A 198 14.13 70.29 -4.36
CA GLU A 198 15.25 71.07 -4.87
C GLU A 198 15.71 72.04 -3.77
N GLN A 199 16.99 71.95 -3.42
CA GLN A 199 17.61 72.78 -2.41
C GLN A 199 17.72 74.21 -2.96
N SER A 200 16.82 75.10 -2.54
CA SER A 200 16.93 76.52 -2.87
C SER A 200 18.21 77.07 -2.22
N SER A 201 19.12 77.55 -3.07
CA SER A 201 20.40 78.21 -2.75
C SER A 201 20.28 79.34 -1.73
#